data_AF-A0A7S3M3I4-F1
#
_entry.id   AF-A0A7S3M3I4-F1
#
_cell.length_a   1.000
_cell.length_b   1.000
_cell.length_c   1.000
_cell.angle_alpha   90.00
_cell.angle_beta   90.00
_cell.angle_gamma   90.00
#
_symmetry.space_group_name_H-M   'P 1'
#
loop_
_entity.id
_entity.type
_entity.pdbx_description
1 polymer ?
#
loop_
_entity_poly.entity_id
_entity_poly.type
_entity_poly.pdbx_seq_one_letter_code
_entity_poly.pdbx_strand_id
1 'polypeptide(L)'
;VFSFSRFCFLRREFIKKVEQYKAQREKELLDIKRHAARRMQALIRGVLGRMKFKKNLPALKRAQKVRGICCECESNVAVRRCRQCKDKYCASCYDRIHAKGTRRQHGWEHIKQDVRAISTAKGSRGRMNVGGADEFNSNAVAVRAPRKQDWEEFYDESARAKYWFNKLTGEASWTQPQY
;
A
#
# COMPACT_ATOMS: atom_id res chain seq x y z
N VAL A 1 3.04 -73.02 3.54
CA VAL A 1 1.99 -72.06 3.96
C VAL A 1 2.44 -70.57 3.94
N PHE A 2 3.68 -70.23 3.57
CA PHE A 2 4.22 -68.85 3.73
C PHE A 2 4.07 -67.87 2.55
N SER A 3 3.43 -68.26 1.43
CA SER A 3 3.45 -67.44 0.19
C SER A 3 2.41 -66.31 0.15
N PHE A 4 1.22 -66.52 0.72
CA PHE A 4 0.09 -65.58 0.59
C PHE A 4 0.28 -64.26 1.36
N SER A 5 0.94 -64.33 2.53
CA SER A 5 1.17 -63.18 3.40
C SER A 5 2.15 -62.17 2.79
N ARG A 6 3.18 -62.66 2.08
CA ARG A 6 4.18 -61.83 1.39
C ARG A 6 3.62 -61.11 0.16
N PHE A 7 2.68 -61.75 -0.55
CA PHE A 7 2.00 -61.15 -1.70
C PHE A 7 1.04 -60.01 -1.31
N CYS A 8 0.27 -60.17 -0.23
CA CYS A 8 -0.57 -59.11 0.33
C CYS A 8 0.24 -57.89 0.82
N PHE A 9 1.41 -58.12 1.41
CA PHE A 9 2.30 -57.05 1.85
C PHE A 9 2.87 -56.24 0.67
N LEU A 10 3.40 -56.93 -0.36
CA LEU A 10 3.94 -56.28 -1.56
C LEU A 10 2.86 -55.49 -2.33
N ARG A 11 1.62 -56.00 -2.41
CA ARG A 11 0.50 -55.28 -3.01
C ARG A 11 0.13 -54.01 -2.23
N ARG A 12 0.15 -54.03 -0.90
CA ARG A 12 -0.09 -52.84 -0.06
C ARG A 12 1.00 -51.77 -0.24
N GLU A 13 2.27 -52.18 -0.27
CA GLU A 13 3.38 -51.25 -0.52
C GLU A 13 3.32 -50.63 -1.92
N PHE A 14 2.94 -51.41 -2.93
CA PHE A 14 2.73 -50.89 -4.29
C PHE A 14 1.60 -49.85 -4.33
N ILE A 15 0.46 -50.13 -3.69
CA ILE A 15 -0.69 -49.20 -3.63
C ILE A 15 -0.28 -47.89 -2.93
N LYS A 16 0.39 -47.95 -1.77
CA LYS A 16 0.90 -46.77 -1.07
C LYS A 16 1.82 -45.94 -1.96
N LYS A 17 2.71 -46.60 -2.72
CA LYS A 17 3.65 -45.93 -3.61
C LYS A 17 2.91 -45.20 -4.75
N VAL A 18 1.89 -45.82 -5.33
CA VAL A 18 1.03 -45.19 -6.35
C VAL A 18 0.27 -43.99 -5.78
N GLU A 19 -0.27 -44.09 -4.57
CA GLU A 19 -0.95 -42.97 -3.89
C GLU A 19 0.03 -41.82 -3.58
N GLN A 20 1.24 -42.13 -3.11
CA GLN A 20 2.30 -41.14 -2.89
C GLN A 20 2.68 -40.42 -4.17
N TYR A 21 2.85 -41.13 -5.29
CA TYR A 21 3.13 -40.52 -6.58
C TYR A 21 1.99 -39.62 -7.06
N LYS A 22 0.72 -40.04 -6.87
CA LYS A 22 -0.44 -39.20 -7.21
C LYS A 22 -0.47 -37.92 -6.36
N ALA A 23 -0.28 -38.04 -5.05
CA ALA A 23 -0.26 -36.91 -4.13
C ALA A 23 0.91 -35.95 -4.43
N GLN A 24 2.09 -36.48 -4.79
CA GLN A 24 3.23 -35.66 -5.21
C GLN A 24 2.91 -34.86 -6.48
N ARG A 25 2.33 -35.51 -7.49
CA ARG A 25 1.97 -34.86 -8.74
C ARG A 25 0.88 -33.80 -8.56
N GLU A 26 -0.10 -34.06 -7.69
CA GLU A 26 -1.13 -33.08 -7.33
C GLU A 26 -0.53 -31.88 -6.60
N LYS A 27 0.39 -32.11 -5.65
CA LYS A 27 1.11 -31.04 -4.94
C LYS A 27 1.93 -30.19 -5.92
N GLU A 28 2.65 -30.81 -6.84
CA GLU A 28 3.42 -30.11 -7.87
C GLU A 28 2.52 -29.23 -8.75
N LEU A 29 1.38 -29.75 -9.21
CA LEU A 29 0.38 -28.98 -9.96
C LEU A 29 -0.17 -27.79 -9.15
N LEU A 30 -0.42 -27.99 -7.86
CA LEU A 30 -0.89 -26.92 -6.97
C LEU A 30 0.17 -25.82 -6.80
N ASP A 31 1.44 -26.21 -6.65
CA ASP A 31 2.54 -25.26 -6.53
C ASP A 31 2.77 -24.47 -7.83
N ILE A 32 2.63 -25.11 -9.00
CA ILE A 32 2.63 -24.44 -10.30
C ILE A 32 1.50 -23.40 -10.37
N LYS A 33 0.28 -23.77 -9.99
CA LYS A 33 -0.88 -22.86 -9.96
C LYS A 33 -0.65 -21.69 -9.01
N ARG A 34 -0.15 -21.95 -7.79
CA ARG A 34 0.19 -20.89 -6.82
C ARG A 34 1.26 -19.94 -7.35
N HIS A 35 2.30 -20.47 -7.99
CA HIS A 35 3.36 -19.66 -8.58
C HIS A 35 2.82 -18.76 -9.69
N ALA A 36 2.00 -19.31 -10.60
CA ALA A 36 1.33 -18.56 -11.65
C ALA A 36 0.42 -17.46 -11.07
N ALA A 37 -0.39 -17.78 -10.07
CA ALA A 37 -1.26 -16.82 -9.39
C ALA A 37 -0.47 -15.67 -8.75
N ARG A 38 0.64 -15.98 -8.06
CA ARG A 38 1.52 -14.95 -7.48
C ARG A 38 2.08 -14.00 -8.54
N ARG A 39 2.52 -14.54 -9.68
CA ARG A 39 3.02 -13.73 -10.81
C ARG A 39 1.93 -12.85 -11.41
N MET A 40 0.74 -13.39 -11.65
CA MET A 40 -0.40 -12.62 -12.17
C MET A 40 -0.81 -11.51 -11.21
N GLN A 41 -0.90 -11.79 -9.91
CA GLN A 41 -1.21 -10.78 -8.91
C GLN A 41 -0.15 -9.67 -8.85
N ALA A 42 1.14 -10.00 -8.97
CA ALA A 42 2.20 -9.00 -9.03
C ALA A 42 2.06 -8.10 -10.27
N LEU A 43 1.73 -8.67 -11.44
CA LEU A 43 1.47 -7.91 -12.65
C LEU A 43 0.27 -6.98 -12.49
N ILE A 44 -0.86 -7.48 -11.95
CA ILE A 44 -2.07 -6.68 -11.71
C ILE A 44 -1.77 -5.55 -10.72
N ARG A 45 -1.10 -5.83 -9.59
CA ARG A 45 -0.68 -4.80 -8.63
C ARG A 45 0.23 -3.76 -9.29
N GLY A 46 1.13 -4.19 -10.17
CA GLY A 46 1.98 -3.29 -10.96
C GLY A 46 1.18 -2.42 -11.93
N VAL A 47 0.22 -2.99 -12.66
CA VAL A 47 -0.65 -2.25 -13.60
C VAL A 47 -1.54 -1.26 -12.83
N LEU A 48 -2.22 -1.69 -11.77
CA LEU A 48 -3.02 -0.84 -10.90
C LEU A 48 -2.17 0.24 -10.23
N GLY A 49 -0.96 -0.10 -9.79
CA GLY A 49 0.03 0.84 -9.26
C GLY A 49 0.41 1.91 -10.28
N ARG A 50 0.73 1.51 -11.52
CA ARG A 50 1.02 2.44 -12.62
C ARG A 50 -0.18 3.31 -12.99
N MET A 51 -1.39 2.75 -13.05
CA MET A 51 -2.63 3.50 -13.32
C MET A 51 -2.93 4.51 -12.21
N LYS A 52 -2.85 4.10 -10.94
CA LYS A 52 -3.01 4.99 -9.77
C LYS A 52 -1.95 6.07 -9.74
N PHE A 53 -0.69 5.72 -10.00
CA PHE A 53 0.42 6.66 -10.10
C PHE A 53 0.20 7.66 -11.24
N LYS A 54 -0.20 7.21 -12.44
CA LYS A 54 -0.52 8.08 -13.58
C LYS A 54 -1.66 9.04 -13.27
N LYS A 55 -2.74 8.55 -12.64
CA LYS A 55 -3.87 9.40 -12.20
C LYS A 55 -3.43 10.44 -11.17
N ASN A 56 -2.57 10.06 -10.23
CA ASN A 56 -2.10 10.93 -9.16
C ASN A 56 -0.89 11.80 -9.57
N LEU A 57 -0.25 11.52 -10.72
CA LEU A 57 0.96 12.19 -11.19
C LEU A 57 0.81 13.72 -11.26
N PRO A 58 -0.30 14.31 -11.73
CA PRO A 58 -0.48 15.76 -11.70
C PRO A 58 -0.53 16.33 -10.28
N ALA A 59 -1.13 15.62 -9.32
CA ALA A 59 -1.16 16.03 -7.92
C ALA A 59 0.23 15.90 -7.26
N LEU A 60 0.95 14.81 -7.55
CA LEU A 60 2.32 14.60 -7.06
C LEU A 60 3.30 15.64 -7.63
N LYS A 61 3.22 15.96 -8.93
CA LYS A 61 4.02 17.04 -9.56
C LYS A 61 3.71 18.40 -8.95
N ARG A 62 2.43 18.70 -8.66
CA ARG A 62 2.04 19.92 -7.94
C ARG A 62 2.63 19.93 -6.53
N ALA A 63 2.52 18.83 -5.79
CA ALA A 63 3.10 18.70 -4.46
C ALA A 63 4.64 18.83 -4.47
N GLN A 64 5.34 18.24 -5.45
CA GLN A 64 6.78 18.39 -5.64
C GLN A 64 7.17 19.84 -5.93
N LYS A 65 6.40 20.53 -6.79
CA LYS A 65 6.60 21.95 -7.11
C LYS A 65 6.37 22.84 -5.88
N VAL A 66 5.33 22.56 -5.09
CA VAL A 66 5.00 23.26 -3.83
C VAL A 66 6.08 23.05 -2.79
N ARG A 67 6.55 21.80 -2.62
CA ARG A 67 7.60 21.47 -1.66
C ARG A 67 8.93 22.10 -2.02
N GLY A 68 9.12 22.59 -3.24
CA GLY A 68 10.30 23.36 -3.63
C GLY A 68 11.59 22.64 -3.27
N ILE A 69 11.75 21.40 -3.71
CA ILE A 69 12.90 20.54 -3.33
C ILE A 69 14.18 21.01 -4.04
N CYS A 70 15.34 20.80 -3.40
CA CYS A 70 16.65 21.02 -3.98
C CYS A 70 16.87 20.16 -5.23
N CYS A 71 17.33 20.77 -6.33
CA CYS A 71 17.57 20.06 -7.60
C CYS A 71 18.76 19.09 -7.57
N GLU A 72 19.61 19.17 -6.55
CA GLU A 72 20.87 18.40 -6.50
C GLU A 72 20.79 17.18 -5.61
N CYS A 73 20.19 17.33 -4.42
CA CYS A 73 20.09 16.23 -3.47
C CYS A 73 18.72 15.57 -3.43
N GLU A 74 17.70 16.19 -4.04
CA GLU A 74 16.29 15.76 -4.04
C GLU A 74 15.68 15.42 -2.67
N SER A 75 16.41 15.69 -1.59
CA SER A 75 16.09 15.25 -0.23
C SER A 75 15.73 16.44 0.66
N ASN A 76 16.51 17.52 0.55
CA ASN A 76 16.31 18.73 1.35
C ASN A 76 15.45 19.73 0.60
N VAL A 77 14.69 20.51 1.36
CA VAL A 77 13.91 21.62 0.81
C VAL A 77 14.84 22.72 0.31
N ALA A 78 14.54 23.30 -0.85
CA ALA A 78 15.25 24.45 -1.37
C ALA A 78 14.86 25.71 -0.61
N VAL A 79 15.89 26.40 -0.15
CA VAL A 79 15.79 27.69 0.56
C VAL A 79 16.40 28.83 -0.26
N ARG A 80 17.24 28.50 -1.25
CA ARG A 80 17.93 29.46 -2.12
C ARG A 80 17.60 29.21 -3.59
N ARG A 81 17.28 30.25 -4.36
CA ARG A 81 17.24 30.22 -5.82
C ARG A 81 18.42 31.01 -6.37
N CYS A 82 19.19 30.41 -7.27
CA CYS A 82 20.24 31.11 -7.99
C CYS A 82 19.63 32.02 -9.07
N ARG A 83 20.01 33.31 -9.14
CA ARG A 83 19.46 34.27 -10.11
C ARG A 83 19.90 33.94 -11.55
N GLN A 84 21.14 33.49 -11.70
CA GLN A 84 21.75 33.18 -12.98
C GLN A 84 21.37 31.79 -13.48
N CYS A 85 21.49 30.76 -12.64
CA CYS A 85 21.12 29.39 -13.01
C CYS A 85 19.60 29.18 -13.04
N LYS A 86 18.82 30.01 -12.33
CA LYS A 86 17.35 29.88 -12.13
C LYS A 86 16.90 28.62 -11.38
N ASP A 87 17.85 27.81 -10.93
CA ASP A 87 17.64 26.58 -10.17
C ASP A 87 17.52 26.82 -8.65
N LYS A 88 16.91 25.84 -7.97
CA LYS A 88 16.56 25.90 -6.55
C LYS A 88 17.41 24.90 -5.76
N TYR A 89 18.07 25.38 -4.71
CA TYR A 89 19.02 24.62 -3.91
C TYR A 89 18.68 24.71 -2.41
N CYS A 90 19.00 23.66 -1.67
CA CYS A 90 19.14 23.77 -0.22
C CYS A 90 20.42 24.56 0.11
N ALA A 91 20.55 25.05 1.35
CA ALA A 91 21.69 25.88 1.74
C ALA A 91 23.04 25.19 1.49
N SER A 92 23.17 23.93 1.92
CA SER A 92 24.42 23.16 1.77
C SER A 92 24.80 22.89 0.32
N CYS A 93 23.83 22.53 -0.53
CA CYS A 93 24.10 22.31 -1.95
C CYS A 93 24.45 23.62 -2.67
N TYR A 94 23.80 24.73 -2.31
CA TYR A 94 24.12 26.04 -2.90
C TYR A 94 25.57 26.41 -2.63
N ASP A 95 26.00 26.37 -1.36
CA ASP A 95 27.36 26.77 -0.97
C ASP A 95 28.41 25.87 -1.63
N ARG A 96 28.17 24.55 -1.67
CA ARG A 96 29.10 23.61 -2.30
C ARG A 96 29.28 23.86 -3.80
N ILE A 97 28.19 24.13 -4.53
CA ILE A 97 28.20 24.29 -6.00
C ILE A 97 28.64 25.69 -6.41
N HIS A 98 28.33 26.70 -5.59
CA HIS A 98 28.66 28.09 -5.85
C HIS A 98 29.92 28.56 -5.11
N ALA A 99 30.65 27.68 -4.42
CA ALA A 99 31.96 28.04 -3.83
C ALA A 99 33.08 28.18 -4.88
N LYS A 100 32.95 27.54 -6.05
CA LYS A 100 34.05 27.38 -7.01
C LYS A 100 33.68 27.85 -8.42
N GLY A 101 34.72 28.17 -9.20
CA GLY A 101 34.59 28.49 -10.64
C GLY A 101 33.83 29.79 -10.91
N THR A 102 33.18 29.87 -12.07
CA THR A 102 32.39 31.03 -12.54
C THR A 102 31.11 31.23 -11.75
N ARG A 103 30.56 30.14 -11.17
CA ARG A 103 29.32 30.17 -10.39
C ARG A 103 29.47 30.89 -9.03
N ARG A 104 30.69 31.20 -8.59
CA ARG A 104 30.92 31.97 -7.36
C ARG A 104 30.40 33.39 -7.39
N GLN A 105 30.29 33.96 -8.58
CA GLN A 105 29.74 35.31 -8.79
C GLN A 105 28.22 35.30 -8.90
N HIS A 106 27.60 34.12 -8.82
CA HIS A 106 26.15 34.04 -8.90
C HIS A 106 25.52 34.50 -7.58
N GLY A 107 24.49 35.33 -7.72
CA GLY A 107 23.69 35.82 -6.61
C GLY A 107 22.50 34.89 -6.39
N TRP A 108 21.98 34.89 -5.17
CA TRP A 108 20.79 34.11 -4.84
C TRP A 108 19.72 34.95 -4.15
N GLU A 109 18.50 34.44 -4.22
CA GLU A 109 17.35 34.95 -3.51
C GLU A 109 16.75 33.86 -2.61
N HIS A 110 16.19 34.26 -1.48
CA HIS A 110 15.55 33.33 -0.56
C HIS A 110 14.17 32.92 -1.09
N ILE A 111 13.89 31.62 -1.09
CA ILE A 111 12.59 31.10 -1.52
C ILE A 111 11.68 30.99 -0.30
N LYS A 112 10.58 31.75 -0.29
CA LYS A 112 9.52 31.56 0.71
C LYS A 112 8.81 30.24 0.40
N GLN A 113 8.98 29.25 1.27
CA GLN A 113 8.27 27.97 1.16
C GLN A 113 6.79 28.21 1.45
N ASP A 114 5.91 27.87 0.51
CA ASP A 114 4.47 27.95 0.75
C ASP A 114 4.01 26.74 1.57
N VAL A 115 4.26 26.81 2.88
CA VAL A 115 3.86 25.79 3.85
C VAL A 115 2.35 25.61 3.92
N ARG A 116 1.55 26.60 3.47
CA ARG A 116 0.07 26.52 3.48
C ARG A 116 -0.45 25.50 2.47
N ALA A 117 0.28 25.32 1.37
CA ALA A 117 -0.03 24.31 0.35
C ALA A 117 0.45 22.89 0.73
N ILE A 118 1.21 22.74 1.83
CA ILE A 118 1.62 21.45 2.40
C ILE A 118 0.56 20.93 3.40
N SER A 119 -0.11 21.85 4.12
CA SER A 119 -1.09 21.55 5.16
C SER A 119 -2.52 21.27 4.68
N THR A 120 -2.85 21.51 3.39
CA THR A 120 -4.22 21.36 2.86
C THR A 120 -4.61 19.94 2.43
N ALA A 121 -3.98 18.91 3.01
CA ALA A 121 -4.44 17.53 2.93
C ALA A 121 -5.38 17.16 4.10
N LYS A 122 -6.22 18.09 4.55
CA LYS A 122 -7.43 17.80 5.34
C LYS A 122 -8.59 18.48 4.60
N GLY A 123 -9.61 17.68 4.27
CA GLY A 123 -10.61 17.94 3.24
C GLY A 123 -11.23 19.33 3.21
N SER A 124 -11.70 19.69 2.00
CA SER A 124 -12.77 20.65 1.71
C SER A 124 -13.37 21.34 2.94
N ARG A 125 -12.89 22.54 3.25
CA ARG A 125 -13.69 23.51 4.02
C ARG A 125 -13.91 24.72 3.14
N GLY A 126 -15.17 24.89 2.79
CA GLY A 126 -15.68 26.12 2.21
C GLY A 126 -15.40 27.30 3.14
N ARG A 127 -15.37 28.45 2.49
CA ARG A 127 -15.46 29.80 3.04
C ARG A 127 -16.41 29.86 4.24
N MET A 128 -15.90 30.27 5.41
CA MET A 128 -16.74 30.58 6.58
C MET A 128 -16.72 32.08 6.81
N ASN A 129 -17.91 32.66 6.77
CA ASN A 129 -18.23 33.99 7.28
C ASN A 129 -18.22 33.91 8.82
N VAL A 130 -17.57 34.86 9.48
CA VAL A 130 -17.43 34.88 10.94
C VAL A 130 -18.63 35.63 11.51
N GLY A 131 -19.46 34.93 12.28
CA GLY A 131 -20.52 35.53 13.08
C GLY A 131 -21.50 34.48 13.58
N GLY A 132 -21.62 34.32 14.89
CA GLY A 132 -22.66 33.52 15.53
C GLY A 132 -22.12 32.57 16.57
N ALA A 133 -22.45 32.86 17.82
CA ALA A 133 -22.06 32.12 19.01
C ALA A 133 -22.83 30.79 19.12
N ASP A 134 -22.22 29.87 19.89
CA ASP A 134 -22.82 28.80 20.69
C ASP A 134 -23.62 27.70 19.98
N GLU A 135 -23.11 26.45 20.13
CA GLU A 135 -23.85 25.30 20.68
C GLU A 135 -23.22 23.97 20.18
N PHE A 136 -22.58 23.26 21.10
CA PHE A 136 -21.83 22.03 20.84
C PHE A 136 -22.81 20.85 20.62
N ASN A 137 -23.25 20.64 19.38
CA ASN A 137 -23.99 19.45 19.01
C ASN A 137 -23.03 18.30 18.65
N SER A 138 -22.67 17.53 19.66
CA SER A 138 -21.91 16.28 19.54
C SER A 138 -22.77 15.17 18.93
N ASN A 139 -23.00 15.23 17.63
CA ASN A 139 -23.42 14.08 16.83
C ASN A 139 -22.41 13.83 15.71
N ALA A 140 -21.19 13.48 16.12
CA ALA A 140 -20.31 12.69 15.29
C ALA A 140 -20.99 11.33 15.09
N VAL A 141 -21.26 10.96 13.83
CA VAL A 141 -21.65 9.60 13.46
C VAL A 141 -20.48 8.68 13.81
N ALA A 142 -20.47 8.22 15.05
CA ALA A 142 -19.57 7.20 15.53
C ALA A 142 -19.91 5.92 14.77
N VAL A 143 -18.99 5.44 13.95
CA VAL A 143 -18.99 4.07 13.46
C VAL A 143 -18.99 3.19 14.72
N ARG A 144 -20.16 2.67 15.07
CA ARG A 144 -20.33 1.83 16.27
C ARG A 144 -19.41 0.62 16.12
N ALA A 145 -18.76 0.24 17.22
CA ALA A 145 -17.99 -1.01 17.26
C ALA A 145 -18.90 -2.18 16.81
N PRO A 146 -18.42 -3.07 15.94
CA PRO A 146 -19.24 -4.14 15.39
C PRO A 146 -19.70 -5.07 16.51
N ARG A 147 -21.01 -5.28 16.63
CA ARG A 147 -21.60 -6.18 17.62
C ARG A 147 -21.66 -7.61 17.04
N LYS A 148 -21.78 -8.61 17.91
CA LYS A 148 -21.91 -10.03 17.50
C LYS A 148 -23.02 -10.29 16.46
N GLN A 149 -24.06 -9.46 16.46
CA GLN A 149 -25.21 -9.54 15.55
C GLN A 149 -24.88 -9.11 14.11
N ASP A 150 -23.78 -8.39 13.90
CA ASP A 150 -23.40 -7.83 12.60
C ASP A 150 -22.54 -8.81 11.76
N TRP A 151 -22.21 -9.97 12.34
CA TRP A 151 -21.40 -11.02 11.72
C TRP A 151 -22.27 -12.21 11.32
N GLU A 152 -22.20 -12.58 10.05
CA GLU A 152 -22.88 -13.76 9.51
C GLU A 152 -21.91 -14.90 9.26
N GLU A 153 -22.34 -16.13 9.56
CA GLU A 153 -21.56 -17.35 9.34
C GLU A 153 -21.75 -17.84 7.90
N PHE A 154 -20.65 -18.06 7.21
CA PHE A 154 -20.62 -18.62 5.87
C PHE A 154 -19.68 -19.84 5.83
N TYR A 155 -19.98 -20.79 4.94
CA TYR A 155 -19.15 -21.96 4.73
C TYR A 155 -18.39 -21.84 3.41
N ASP A 156 -17.07 -21.95 3.46
CA ASP A 156 -16.23 -22.02 2.27
C ASP A 156 -15.91 -23.48 1.95
N GLU A 157 -16.49 -24.00 0.87
CA GLU A 157 -16.25 -25.36 0.38
C GLU A 157 -14.79 -25.60 -0.02
N SER A 158 -14.08 -24.56 -0.47
CA SER A 158 -12.67 -24.66 -0.85
C SER A 158 -11.76 -24.81 0.37
N ALA A 159 -12.13 -24.14 1.47
CA ALA A 159 -11.42 -24.23 2.75
C ALA A 159 -11.93 -25.38 3.64
N ARG A 160 -13.08 -25.97 3.31
CA ARG A 160 -13.86 -26.89 4.16
C ARG A 160 -13.98 -26.36 5.59
N ALA A 161 -14.15 -25.04 5.71
CA ALA A 161 -14.13 -24.31 6.96
C ALA A 161 -15.17 -23.20 6.93
N LYS A 162 -15.71 -22.91 8.12
CA LYS A 162 -16.60 -21.77 8.31
C LYS A 162 -15.81 -20.48 8.54
N TYR A 163 -16.34 -19.37 8.05
CA TYR A 163 -15.82 -18.03 8.26
C TYR A 163 -16.96 -17.07 8.59
N TRP A 164 -16.62 -15.97 9.27
CA TRP A 164 -17.57 -14.95 9.68
C TRP A 164 -17.35 -13.70 8.83
N PHE A 165 -18.43 -13.16 8.27
CA PHE A 165 -18.41 -11.95 7.45
C PHE A 165 -19.25 -10.84 8.08
N ASN A 166 -18.67 -9.66 8.24
CA ASN A 166 -19.35 -8.49 8.76
C ASN A 166 -19.93 -7.63 7.63
N LYS A 167 -21.26 -7.50 7.58
CA LYS A 167 -21.95 -6.73 6.52
C LYS A 167 -21.78 -5.22 6.64
N LEU A 168 -21.50 -4.71 7.85
CA LEU A 168 -21.35 -3.28 8.12
C LEU A 168 -19.92 -2.80 7.84
N THR A 169 -18.91 -3.61 8.20
CA THR A 169 -17.49 -3.26 8.00
C THR A 169 -16.89 -3.83 6.72
N GLY A 170 -17.50 -4.87 6.14
CA GLY A 170 -16.98 -5.60 4.98
C GLY A 170 -15.78 -6.51 5.30
N GLU A 171 -15.56 -6.79 6.58
CA GLU A 171 -14.43 -7.60 7.06
C GLU A 171 -14.80 -9.09 7.13
N ALA A 172 -13.83 -9.97 6.87
CA ALA A 172 -13.97 -11.42 7.00
C ALA A 172 -12.96 -11.96 8.02
N SER A 173 -13.42 -12.84 8.92
CA SER A 173 -12.61 -13.47 9.96
C SER A 173 -12.76 -14.99 9.94
N TRP A 174 -11.68 -15.72 10.18
CA TRP A 174 -11.65 -17.18 10.34
C TRP A 174 -11.81 -17.63 11.79
N THR A 175 -11.96 -16.68 12.71
CA THR A 175 -12.21 -16.94 14.14
C THR A 175 -13.50 -16.26 14.54
N GLN A 176 -14.30 -16.94 15.36
CA GLN A 176 -15.56 -16.39 15.83
C GLN A 176 -15.27 -15.12 16.64
N PRO A 177 -15.80 -13.96 16.23
CA PRO A 177 -15.56 -12.73 16.96
C PRO A 177 -16.16 -12.83 18.37
N GLN A 178 -15.33 -12.60 19.39
CA GLN A 178 -15.74 -12.57 20.79
C GLN A 178 -16.03 -11.12 21.20
N TYR A 179 -17.25 -10.67 20.93
CA TYR A 179 -17.77 -9.40 21.44
C TYR A 179 -19.10 -9.63 22.14
#